data_AF-A0A924P523-F1
#
_entry.id   AF-A0A924P523-F1
#
_cell.length_a   1.000
_cell.length_b   1.000
_cell.length_c   1.000
_cell.angle_alpha   90.00
_cell.angle_beta   90.00
_cell.angle_gamma   90.00
#
_symmetry.space_group_name_H-M   'P 1'
#
loop_
_entity.id
_entity.type
_entity.pdbx_description
1 polymer ?
#
loop_
_entity_poly.entity_id
_entity_poly.type
_entity_poly.pdbx_seq_one_letter_code
_entity_poly.pdbx_strand_id
1 'polypeptide(L)'
;PKEMILITQSVKEMKLLMSDYVGIVRNNERLRRAMKRLDLLYEETEALYEKTAVSPQLCELRNMITVAYLIVKCAEFRHESRGLHFNTDYPAKSKMAQNIVL
;
A
#
# COMPACT_ATOMS: atom_id res chain seq x y z
N PRO A 1 13.91 -7.00 -21.60
CA PRO A 1 12.54 -7.45 -21.96
C PRO A 1 11.82 -8.22 -20.85
N LYS A 2 12.42 -9.28 -20.28
CA LYS A 2 11.81 -10.08 -19.20
C LYS A 2 11.57 -9.27 -17.92
N GLU A 3 12.56 -8.48 -17.51
CA GLU A 3 12.48 -7.61 -16.31
C GLU A 3 11.38 -6.56 -16.42
N MET A 4 11.18 -5.98 -17.60
CA MET A 4 10.12 -5.00 -17.84
C MET A 4 8.71 -5.60 -17.68
N ILE A 5 8.54 -6.89 -17.99
CA ILE A 5 7.26 -7.58 -17.76
C ILE A 5 7.01 -7.72 -16.26
N LEU A 6 8.03 -8.09 -15.48
CA LEU A 6 7.93 -8.20 -14.01
C LEU A 6 7.53 -6.86 -13.40
N ILE A 7 8.25 -5.78 -13.74
CA ILE A 7 7.94 -4.42 -13.26
C ILE A 7 6.50 -4.06 -13.59
N THR A 8 6.10 -4.22 -14.86
CA THR A 8 4.74 -3.87 -15.31
C THR A 8 3.66 -4.66 -14.57
N GLN A 9 3.92 -5.93 -14.26
CA GLN A 9 2.98 -6.78 -13.53
C GLN A 9 2.88 -6.37 -12.06
N SER A 10 4.01 -6.13 -11.39
CA SER A 10 4.02 -5.64 -10.00
C SER A 10 3.32 -4.28 -9.86
N VAL A 11 3.47 -3.38 -10.83
CA VAL A 11 2.72 -2.12 -10.88
C VAL A 11 1.22 -2.36 -10.93
N LYS A 12 0.75 -3.27 -11.78
CA LYS A 12 -0.68 -3.60 -11.91
C LYS A 12 -1.22 -4.22 -10.63
N GLU A 13 -0.48 -5.16 -10.04
CA GLU A 13 -0.86 -5.83 -8.81
C GLU A 13 -0.97 -4.86 -7.64
N MET A 14 0.03 -4.00 -7.45
CA MET A 14 0.01 -2.96 -6.41
C MET A 14 -1.20 -2.03 -6.57
N LYS A 15 -1.50 -1.57 -7.79
CA LYS A 15 -2.65 -0.69 -8.05
C LYS A 15 -3.98 -1.38 -7.73
N LEU A 16 -4.14 -2.64 -8.13
CA LEU A 16 -5.35 -3.42 -7.86
C LEU A 16 -5.53 -3.65 -6.36
N LEU A 17 -4.46 -4.03 -5.67
CA LEU A 17 -4.43 -4.19 -4.20
C LEU A 17 -4.90 -2.92 -3.48
N MET A 18 -4.37 -1.75 -3.87
CA MET A 18 -4.74 -0.48 -3.25
C MET A 18 -6.20 -0.11 -3.52
N SER A 19 -6.70 -0.38 -4.73
CA SER A 19 -8.11 -0.16 -5.08
C SER A 19 -9.06 -1.05 -4.27
N ASP A 20 -8.76 -2.35 -4.19
CA ASP A 20 -9.67 -3.35 -3.61
C ASP A 20 -9.69 -3.34 -2.08
N TYR A 21 -8.54 -3.08 -1.45
CA TYR A 21 -8.40 -3.16 0.01
C TYR A 21 -8.28 -1.83 0.72
N VAL A 22 -7.86 -0.78 0.02
CA VAL A 22 -7.50 0.52 0.60
C VAL A 22 -8.28 1.68 -0.05
N GLY A 23 -9.36 1.33 -0.77
CA GLY A 23 -10.29 2.26 -1.40
C GLY A 23 -11.16 3.05 -0.42
N ILE A 24 -12.31 3.53 -0.89
CA ILE A 24 -13.19 4.43 -0.12
C ILE A 24 -13.65 3.78 1.20
N VAL A 25 -14.05 2.51 1.13
CA VAL A 25 -14.54 1.73 2.28
C VAL A 25 -13.49 0.71 2.70
N ARG A 26 -13.04 0.80 3.96
CA ARG A 26 -11.97 -0.03 4.53
C ARG A 26 -12.50 -0.88 5.69
N ASN A 27 -11.77 -1.94 6.00
CA ASN A 27 -11.92 -2.69 7.24
C ASN A 27 -10.57 -3.30 7.64
N ASN A 28 -10.44 -3.71 8.90
CA ASN A 28 -9.20 -4.20 9.49
C ASN A 28 -8.70 -5.46 8.79
N GLU A 29 -9.59 -6.32 8.32
CA GLU A 29 -9.21 -7.54 7.60
C GLU A 29 -8.58 -7.21 6.23
N ARG A 30 -9.19 -6.31 5.46
CA ARG A 30 -8.71 -5.86 4.16
C ARG A 30 -7.37 -5.13 4.30
N LEU A 31 -7.24 -4.25 5.30
CA LEU A 31 -5.97 -3.56 5.57
C LEU A 31 -4.84 -4.54 5.89
N ARG A 32 -5.09 -5.53 6.76
CA ARG A 32 -4.11 -6.58 7.08
C ARG A 32 -3.74 -7.41 5.85
N ARG A 33 -4.73 -7.73 5.00
CA ARG A 33 -4.53 -8.46 3.74
C ARG A 33 -3.77 -7.63 2.70
N ALA A 34 -3.94 -6.31 2.68
CA ALA A 34 -3.17 -5.39 1.85
C ALA A 34 -1.71 -5.34 2.29
N MET A 35 -1.47 -5.19 3.60
CA MET A 35 -0.12 -5.13 4.16
C MET A 35 0.71 -6.38 3.81
N LYS A 36 0.17 -7.58 4.07
CA LYS A 36 0.86 -8.84 3.75
C LYS A 36 1.26 -8.97 2.28
N ARG A 37 0.46 -8.44 1.36
CA ARG A 37 0.76 -8.49 -0.08
C ARG A 37 1.72 -7.39 -0.51
N LEU A 38 1.65 -6.22 0.11
CA LEU A 38 2.65 -5.17 -0.07
C LEU A 38 4.03 -5.63 0.41
N ASP A 39 4.10 -6.36 1.53
CA ASP A 39 5.36 -6.94 2.02
C ASP A 39 5.97 -7.90 0.98
N LEU A 40 5.16 -8.78 0.38
CA LEU A 40 5.63 -9.67 -0.70
C LEU A 40 6.12 -8.88 -1.92
N LEU A 41 5.34 -7.89 -2.39
CA LEU A 41 5.73 -7.04 -3.52
C LEU A 41 7.03 -6.28 -3.24
N TYR A 42 7.22 -5.83 -1.99
CA TYR A 42 8.44 -5.18 -1.56
C TYR A 42 9.63 -6.13 -1.65
N GLU A 43 9.55 -7.32 -1.04
CA GLU A 43 10.63 -8.32 -1.07
C GLU A 43 11.01 -8.70 -2.52
N GLU A 44 10.02 -8.95 -3.37
CA GLU A 44 10.24 -9.27 -4.79
C GLU A 44 10.89 -8.11 -5.55
N THR A 45 10.47 -6.88 -5.27
CA THR A 45 11.02 -5.68 -5.93
C THR A 45 12.46 -5.40 -5.49
N GLU A 46 12.78 -5.58 -4.20
CA GLU A 46 14.15 -5.44 -3.71
C GLU A 46 15.06 -6.53 -4.30
N ALA A 47 14.58 -7.78 -4.36
CA ALA A 47 15.33 -8.86 -5.00
C ALA A 47 15.56 -8.61 -6.51
N LEU A 48 14.60 -7.96 -7.19
CA LEU A 48 14.77 -7.52 -8.58
C LEU A 48 15.79 -6.38 -8.69
N TYR A 49 15.74 -5.42 -7.77
CA TYR A 49 16.68 -4.29 -7.70
C TYR A 49 18.13 -4.72 -7.52
N GLU A 50 18.40 -5.73 -6.69
CA GLU A 50 19.75 -6.26 -6.47
C GLU A 50 20.32 -7.00 -7.69
N LYS A 51 19.46 -7.61 -8.51
CA LYS A 51 19.87 -8.49 -9.62
C LYS A 51 19.96 -7.80 -10.98
N THR A 52 19.43 -6.58 -11.10
CA THR A 52 19.23 -5.92 -12.39
C THR A 52 19.88 -4.54 -12.43
N ALA A 53 20.18 -4.06 -13.63
CA ALA A 53 20.67 -2.69 -13.79
C ALA A 53 19.57 -1.70 -13.40
N VAL A 54 19.93 -0.72 -12.58
CA VAL A 54 18.98 0.30 -12.12
C VAL A 54 18.35 1.02 -13.31
N SER A 55 17.03 1.09 -13.30
CA SER A 55 16.23 1.79 -14.31
C SER A 55 15.20 2.71 -13.64
N PRO A 56 14.79 3.81 -14.31
CA PRO A 56 13.76 4.70 -13.78
C PRO A 56 12.47 3.97 -13.39
N GLN A 57 12.02 3.01 -14.21
CA GLN A 57 10.79 2.26 -13.98
C GLN A 57 10.86 1.38 -12.73
N LEU A 58 12.03 0.81 -12.43
CA LEU A 58 12.24 0.05 -11.21
C LEU A 58 12.24 0.94 -9.98
N CYS A 59 12.89 2.11 -10.04
CA CYS A 59 12.85 3.10 -8.97
C CYS A 59 11.43 3.62 -8.72
N GLU A 60 10.65 3.86 -9.78
CA GLU A 60 9.24 4.24 -9.67
C GLU A 60 8.42 3.17 -8.95
N LEU A 61 8.60 1.89 -9.31
CA LEU A 61 7.92 0.78 -8.62
C LEU A 61 8.27 0.74 -7.13
N ARG A 62 9.55 0.85 -6.76
CA ARG A 62 10.01 0.91 -5.37
C ARG A 62 9.37 2.06 -4.59
N ASN A 63 9.34 3.25 -5.19
CA ASN A 63 8.73 4.43 -4.58
C ASN A 63 7.22 4.24 -4.38
N MET A 64 6.52 3.69 -5.37
CA MET A 64 5.09 3.44 -5.24
C MET A 64 4.76 2.42 -4.15
N ILE A 65 5.52 1.33 -4.05
CA ILE A 65 5.33 0.32 -2.99
C ILE A 65 5.56 0.95 -1.61
N THR A 66 6.61 1.78 -1.47
CA THR A 66 6.90 2.49 -0.22
C THR A 66 5.75 3.42 0.18
N VAL A 67 5.24 4.22 -0.76
CA VAL A 67 4.10 5.10 -0.50
C VAL A 67 2.84 4.31 -0.16
N ALA A 68 2.58 3.21 -0.87
CA ALA A 68 1.45 2.32 -0.59
C ALA A 68 1.53 1.73 0.82
N TYR A 69 2.71 1.27 1.25
CA TYR A 69 2.97 0.79 2.61
C TYR A 69 2.61 1.86 3.65
N LEU A 70 3.10 3.09 3.49
CA LEU A 70 2.82 4.18 4.41
C LEU A 70 1.32 4.52 4.48
N ILE A 71 0.61 4.49 3.35
CA ILE A 71 -0.85 4.71 3.30
C ILE A 71 -1.58 3.62 4.08
N VAL A 72 -1.26 2.34 3.85
CA VAL A 72 -1.91 1.23 4.56
C VAL A 72 -1.59 1.29 6.03
N LYS A 73 -0.34 1.55 6.40
CA LYS A 73 0.08 1.65 7.80
C LYS A 73 -0.63 2.80 8.52
N CYS A 74 -0.73 3.97 7.90
CA CYS A 74 -1.52 5.09 8.42
C CYS A 74 -2.99 4.72 8.59
N ALA A 75 -3.56 3.95 7.66
CA ALA A 75 -4.94 3.52 7.73
C ALA A 75 -5.17 2.48 8.85
N GLU A 76 -4.23 1.58 9.10
CA GLU A 76 -4.26 0.63 10.23
C GLU A 76 -4.24 1.36 11.57
N PHE A 77 -3.40 2.40 11.72
CA PHE A 77 -3.32 3.17 12.96
C PHE A 77 -4.53 4.06 13.24
N ARG A 78 -5.41 4.28 12.26
CA ARG A 78 -6.59 5.16 12.42
C ARG A 78 -7.82 4.36 12.83
N HIS A 79 -8.07 4.30 14.13
CA HIS A 79 -9.22 3.63 14.73
C HIS A 79 -10.45 4.57 14.81
N GLU A 80 -10.76 5.26 13.70
CA GLU A 80 -11.94 6.12 13.57
C GLU A 80 -12.30 6.30 12.09
N SER A 81 -13.51 6.79 11.80
CA SER A 81 -13.88 7.27 10.46
C SER A 81 -13.95 8.79 10.43
N ARG A 82 -13.17 9.40 9.53
CA ARG A 82 -13.06 10.85 9.39
C ARG A 82 -12.66 11.25 7.97
N GLY A 83 -13.45 12.12 7.35
CA GLY A 83 -13.16 12.65 6.00
C GLY A 83 -13.11 11.53 4.96
N LEU A 84 -12.02 11.44 4.21
CA LEU A 84 -11.80 10.39 3.19
C LEU A 84 -11.39 9.03 3.76
N HIS A 85 -11.14 8.95 5.07
CA HIS A 85 -10.89 7.70 5.76
C HIS A 85 -12.19 7.16 6.38
N PHE A 86 -12.77 6.14 5.75
CA PHE A 86 -13.93 5.41 6.29
C PHE A 86 -13.57 3.95 6.52
N ASN A 87 -13.70 3.50 7.77
CA ASN A 87 -13.44 2.13 8.21
C ASN A 87 -14.70 1.57 8.89
N THR A 88 -15.24 0.47 8.37
CA THR A 88 -16.49 -0.13 8.88
C THR A 88 -16.37 -0.68 10.29
N ASP A 89 -15.16 -1.05 10.72
CA ASP A 89 -14.91 -1.52 12.09
C ASP A 89 -14.86 -0.37 13.10
N TYR A 90 -14.63 0.86 12.62
CA TYR A 90 -14.59 2.08 13.41
C TYR A 90 -15.43 3.19 12.73
N PRO A 91 -16.78 3.05 12.67
CA PRO A 91 -17.62 3.96 11.90
C PRO A 91 -17.77 5.35 12.53
N ALA A 92 -17.48 5.48 13.83
CA ALA A 92 -17.59 6.72 14.56
C ALA A 92 -16.29 7.55 14.46
N LYS A 93 -16.47 8.87 14.58
CA LYS A 93 -15.38 9.85 14.64
C LYS A 93 -14.90 10.00 16.09
N SER A 94 -13.59 10.02 16.31
CA SER A 94 -13.01 10.28 17.64
C SER A 94 -13.26 11.72 18.08
N LYS A 95 -13.38 11.93 19.40
CA LYS A 95 -13.55 13.26 20.00
C LYS A 95 -12.35 14.16 19.72
N MET A 96 -11.14 13.59 19.74
CA MET A 96 -9.90 14.32 19.47
C MET A 96 -9.42 14.04 18.05
N ALA A 97 -9.10 15.10 17.31
CA ALA A 97 -8.49 14.98 16.00
C ALA A 97 -6.96 14.88 16.15
N GLN A 98 -6.37 13.83 15.58
CA GLN A 98 -4.93 13.61 15.60
C GLN A 98 -4.42 13.26 14.20
N ASN A 99 -3.24 13.81 13.88
CA ASN A 99 -2.49 13.43 12.69
C ASN A 99 -1.77 12.11 12.96
N ILE A 100 -1.69 11.26 11.93
CA ILE A 100 -0.81 10.08 11.99
C ILE A 100 0.55 10.51 11.45
N VAL A 101 1.59 10.25 12.23
CA VAL A 101 2.99 10.45 11.87
C VAL A 101 3.67 9.12 12.10
N LEU A 102 4.29 8.56 11.06
CA LEU A 102 5.00 7.27 11.08
C LEU A 102 6.50 7.49 11.28
#